data_AF-A0A3D1QW91-F1
#
_entry.id   AF-A0A3D1QW91-F1
#
_cell.length_a   1.000
_cell.length_b   1.000
_cell.length_c   1.000
_cell.angle_alpha   90.00
_cell.angle_beta   90.00
_cell.angle_gamma   90.00
#
_symmetry.space_group_name_H-M   'P 1'
#
loop_
_entity.id
_entity.type
_entity.pdbx_description
1 polymer ?
#
loop_
_entity_poly.entity_id
_entity_poly.type
_entity_poly.pdbx_seq_one_letter_code
_entity_poly.pdbx_strand_id
1 'polypeptide(L)'
;PEAVRAAVTDKTILVSVMLANNEVGTVQPAREIGRVCREKGVLYHCDAVQGAGKVPFDVNEDFVDLASLSGHKLYGPKGVGALYV
;
A
#
# COMPACT_ATOMS: atom_id res chain seq x y z
N PRO A 1 -5.69 6.80 9.23
CA PRO A 1 -5.97 5.33 9.33
C PRO A 1 -7.38 5.00 9.87
N GLU A 2 -8.05 5.98 10.46
CA GLU A 2 -9.35 5.92 11.15
C GLU A 2 -10.46 5.49 10.21
N ALA A 3 -10.49 6.02 8.98
CA ALA A 3 -11.46 5.65 7.96
C ALA A 3 -11.37 4.14 7.62
N VAL A 4 -10.15 3.60 7.51
CA VAL A 4 -9.94 2.16 7.31
C VAL A 4 -10.42 1.39 8.54
N ARG A 5 -10.04 1.81 9.75
CA ARG A 5 -10.43 1.15 11.00
C ARG A 5 -11.96 1.04 11.15
N ALA A 6 -12.68 2.08 10.77
CA ALA A 6 -14.15 2.13 10.80
C ALA A 6 -14.80 1.29 9.69
N ALA A 7 -14.17 1.18 8.52
CA ALA A 7 -14.72 0.44 7.38
C ALA A 7 -14.51 -1.08 7.48
N VAL A 8 -13.46 -1.55 8.16
CA VAL A 8 -13.17 -2.99 8.27
C VAL A 8 -14.17 -3.69 9.20
N THR A 9 -14.85 -4.69 8.66
CA THR A 9 -15.80 -5.61 9.31
C THR A 9 -15.29 -7.06 9.32
N ASP A 10 -15.97 -7.95 10.04
CA ASP A 10 -15.64 -9.39 10.13
C ASP A 10 -15.75 -10.15 8.79
N LYS A 11 -16.30 -9.52 7.75
CA LYS A 11 -16.39 -10.08 6.38
C LYS A 11 -15.28 -9.57 5.46
N THR A 12 -14.43 -8.67 5.94
CA THR A 12 -13.39 -8.03 5.13
C THR A 12 -12.22 -8.98 4.99
N ILE A 13 -11.81 -9.27 3.75
CA ILE A 13 -10.68 -10.17 3.47
C ILE A 13 -9.44 -9.44 2.97
N LEU A 14 -9.61 -8.22 2.43
CA LEU A 14 -8.53 -7.44 1.85
C LEU A 14 -8.83 -5.95 2.03
N VAL A 15 -7.81 -5.20 2.43
CA VAL A 15 -7.74 -3.74 2.34
C VAL A 15 -6.73 -3.39 1.25
N SER A 16 -7.12 -2.55 0.30
CA SER A 16 -6.24 -2.08 -0.78
C SER A 16 -6.19 -0.56 -0.80
N VAL A 17 -5.02 0.01 -0.51
CA VAL A 17 -4.83 1.47 -0.43
C VAL A 17 -3.54 1.87 -1.14
N MET A 18 -3.58 2.97 -1.89
CA MET A 18 -2.38 3.54 -2.50
C MET A 18 -1.43 4.16 -1.46
N LEU A 19 -0.12 3.99 -1.64
CA LEU A 19 0.90 4.65 -0.83
C LEU A 19 0.90 6.17 -1.04
N ALA A 20 0.79 6.60 -2.30
CA ALA A 20 0.72 8.00 -2.68
C ALA A 20 -0.23 8.18 -3.87
N ASN A 21 -1.07 9.21 -3.82
CA ASN A 21 -1.99 9.51 -4.90
C ASN A 21 -1.27 10.14 -6.11
N ASN A 22 -1.57 9.65 -7.31
CA ASN A 22 -0.95 10.09 -8.56
C ASN A 22 -1.38 11.49 -9.04
N GLU A 23 -2.48 12.03 -8.53
CA GLU A 23 -3.05 13.32 -8.98
C GLU A 23 -2.76 14.43 -7.99
N VAL A 24 -3.12 14.23 -6.73
CA VAL A 24 -3.01 15.26 -5.68
C VAL A 24 -1.75 15.11 -4.82
N GLY A 25 -1.01 14.01 -4.97
CA GLY A 25 0.26 13.78 -4.26
C GLY A 25 0.11 13.43 -2.77
N THR A 26 -1.11 13.26 -2.26
CA THR A 26 -1.35 12.87 -0.86
C THR A 26 -0.68 11.54 -0.56
N VAL A 27 0.16 11.52 0.48
CA VAL A 27 0.81 10.32 1.01
C VAL A 27 -0.07 9.72 2.10
N GLN A 28 -0.36 8.43 2.00
CA GLN A 28 -1.17 7.73 3.00
C GLN A 28 -0.30 7.22 4.15
N PRO A 29 -0.85 7.19 5.39
CA PRO A 29 -0.15 6.65 6.57
C PRO A 29 -0.13 5.11 6.51
N ALA A 30 0.73 4.56 5.63
CA ALA A 30 0.75 3.15 5.26
C ALA A 30 1.01 2.23 6.47
N ARG A 31 1.94 2.60 7.35
CA ARG A 31 2.26 1.84 8.56
C ARG A 31 1.10 1.72 9.52
N GLU A 32 0.38 2.81 9.75
CA GLU A 32 -0.78 2.84 10.63
C GLU A 32 -1.94 2.04 10.03
N ILE A 33 -2.12 2.10 8.71
CA ILE A 33 -3.11 1.27 7.99
C ILE A 33 -2.75 -0.21 8.10
N GLY A 34 -1.49 -0.58 7.85
CA GLY A 34 -1.03 -1.96 7.97
C GLY A 34 -1.19 -2.51 9.38
N ARG A 35 -0.94 -1.69 10.41
CA ARG A 35 -1.21 -2.08 11.81
C ARG A 35 -2.69 -2.38 12.07
N VAL A 36 -3.60 -1.55 11.54
CA VAL A 36 -5.05 -1.81 11.62
C VAL A 36 -5.40 -3.15 10.95
N CYS A 37 -4.85 -3.41 9.76
CA CYS A 37 -5.10 -4.65 9.03
C CYS A 37 -4.59 -5.87 9.79
N ARG A 38 -3.36 -5.79 10.33
CA ARG A 38 -2.75 -6.85 11.14
C ARG A 38 -3.52 -7.11 12.44
N GLU A 39 -3.93 -6.06 13.16
CA GLU A 39 -4.79 -6.18 14.35
C GLU A 39 -6.11 -6.89 14.06
N LYS A 40 -6.67 -6.68 12.87
CA LYS A 40 -7.95 -7.27 12.45
C LYS A 40 -7.81 -8.60 11.68
N GLY A 41 -6.58 -9.06 11.43
CA GLY A 41 -6.32 -10.29 10.67
C GLY A 41 -6.77 -10.23 9.20
N VAL A 42 -6.70 -9.05 8.58
CA VAL A 42 -7.11 -8.80 7.18
C VAL A 42 -5.87 -8.56 6.32
N LEU A 43 -5.86 -9.08 5.08
CA LEU A 43 -4.77 -8.83 4.15
C LEU A 43 -4.66 -7.36 3.79
N TYR A 44 -3.44 -6.86 3.63
CA TYR A 44 -3.15 -5.50 3.22
C TYR A 44 -2.37 -5.45 1.90
N HIS A 45 -3.03 -4.94 0.87
CA HIS A 45 -2.40 -4.55 -0.39
C HIS A 45 -2.09 -3.04 -0.42
N CYS A 46 -0.86 -2.70 -0.78
CA CYS A 46 -0.44 -1.34 -1.03
C CYS A 46 -0.13 -1.09 -2.51
N ASP A 47 -0.85 -0.17 -3.16
CA ASP A 47 -0.43 0.33 -4.47
C ASP A 47 0.71 1.35 -4.27
N ALA A 48 1.94 0.86 -4.44
CA ALA A 48 3.15 1.64 -4.23
C ALA A 48 3.66 2.32 -5.51
N VAL A 49 2.94 2.22 -6.64
CA VAL A 49 3.40 2.66 -7.97
C VAL A 49 3.89 4.11 -8.00
N GLN A 50 3.25 4.99 -7.23
CA GLN A 50 3.63 6.41 -7.18
C GLN A 50 4.49 6.79 -6.00
N GLY A 51 4.47 6.00 -4.93
CA GLY A 51 5.17 6.32 -3.68
C GLY A 51 6.54 5.66 -3.56
N ALA A 52 6.70 4.43 -4.08
CA ALA A 52 7.97 3.71 -4.05
C ALA A 52 9.08 4.57 -4.69
N GLY A 53 10.25 4.59 -4.05
CA GLY A 53 11.40 5.40 -4.50
C GLY A 53 11.23 6.93 -4.35
N LYS A 54 10.09 7.42 -3.84
CA LYS A 54 9.83 8.86 -3.62
C LYS A 54 9.54 9.19 -2.16
N VAL A 55 8.92 8.27 -1.43
CA VAL A 55 8.70 8.36 0.02
C VAL A 55 9.27 7.12 0.71
N PRO A 56 9.60 7.18 2.01
CA PRO A 56 9.96 6.00 2.78
C PRO A 56 8.86 4.94 2.68
N PHE A 57 9.25 3.72 2.33
CA PHE A 57 8.36 2.58 2.18
C PHE A 57 9.14 1.31 2.46
N ASP A 58 8.71 0.54 3.45
CA ASP A 58 9.28 -0.76 3.79
C ASP A 58 8.13 -1.74 4.02
N VAL A 59 8.02 -2.76 3.18
CA VAL A 59 6.92 -3.72 3.22
C VAL A 59 6.80 -4.45 4.57
N ASN A 60 7.92 -4.66 5.27
CA ASN A 60 7.93 -5.32 6.58
C ASN A 60 7.53 -4.34 7.69
N GLU A 61 8.12 -3.14 7.70
CA GLU A 61 7.79 -2.13 8.72
C GLU A 61 6.37 -1.57 8.57
N ASP A 62 5.83 -1.59 7.36
CA ASP A 62 4.51 -1.07 7.02
C ASP A 62 3.42 -2.15 7.00
N PHE A 63 3.77 -3.40 7.34
CA PHE A 63 2.88 -4.57 7.42
C PHE A 63 2.11 -4.86 6.13
N VAL A 64 2.76 -4.67 4.99
CA VAL A 64 2.17 -4.88 3.66
C VAL A 64 2.31 -6.34 3.26
N ASP A 65 1.18 -7.01 3.03
CA ASP A 65 1.17 -8.40 2.54
C ASP A 65 1.37 -8.44 1.01
N LEU A 66 0.90 -7.42 0.29
CA LEU A 66 0.98 -7.34 -1.17
C LEU A 66 1.37 -5.93 -1.60
N ALA A 67 2.31 -5.76 -2.53
CA ALA A 67 2.63 -4.43 -3.07
C ALA A 67 2.76 -4.41 -4.58
N SER A 68 2.04 -3.49 -5.23
CA SER A 68 2.14 -3.25 -6.68
C SER A 68 3.22 -2.21 -7.00
N LEU A 69 4.11 -2.53 -7.95
CA LEU A 69 5.22 -1.70 -8.38
C LEU A 69 5.28 -1.61 -9.91
N SER A 70 5.77 -0.48 -10.43
CA SER A 70 5.89 -0.25 -11.88
C SER A 70 7.26 0.32 -12.23
N GLY A 71 7.98 -0.34 -13.13
CA GLY A 71 9.36 0.04 -13.50
C GLY A 71 9.44 1.46 -14.06
N HIS A 72 8.56 1.82 -14.99
CA HIS A 72 8.57 3.15 -15.62
C HIS A 72 8.16 4.31 -14.71
N LYS A 73 7.78 4.03 -13.45
CA LYS A 73 7.57 5.06 -12.41
C LYS A 73 8.78 5.21 -11.49
N LEU A 74 9.76 4.31 -11.61
CA LEU A 74 11.03 4.23 -10.89
C LEU A 74 12.23 4.37 -11.84
N TYR A 75 12.06 5.11 -12.95
CA TYR A 75 13.09 5.29 -14.00
C TYR A 75 13.51 4.01 -14.75
N GLY A 76 12.75 2.92 -14.63
CA GLY A 76 12.91 1.71 -15.43
C GLY A 76 12.18 1.78 -16.78
N PRO A 77 12.26 0.71 -17.60
CA PRO A 77 11.58 0.66 -18.88
C PRO A 77 10.05 0.53 -18.74
N LYS A 78 9.33 0.90 -19.79
CA LYS A 78 7.90 0.59 -19.94
C LYS A 78 7.71 -0.90 -20.18
N GLY A 79 6.57 -1.45 -19.79
CA GLY A 79 6.23 -2.86 -20.01
C GLY A 79 6.72 -3.83 -18.93
N VAL A 80 7.31 -3.33 -17.84
CA VAL A 80 7.70 -4.16 -16.68
C VAL A 80 7.19 -3.55 -15.37
N GLY A 81 6.76 -4.44 -14.47
CA GLY A 81 6.33 -4.14 -13.10
C GLY A 81 6.63 -5.33 -12.19
N ALA A 82 6.29 -5.20 -10.91
CA ALA A 82 6.43 -6.27 -9.93
C ALA A 82 5.25 -6.29 -8.98
N LEU A 83 4.95 -7.48 -8.47
CA LEU A 83 4.06 -7.69 -7.33
C LEU A 83 4.89 -8.34 -6.22
N TYR A 84 4.99 -7.65 -5.09
CA TYR A 84 5.47 -8.24 -3.85
C TYR A 84 4.36 -9.07 -3.22
N VAL A 85 4.69 -10.25 -2.68
CA VAL A 85 3.82 -11.23 -2.02
C VAL A 85 4.56 -11.86 -0.85
#